data_AF-A6ELS5-F1
#
_entry.id   AF-A6ELS5-F1
#
_cell.length_a   1.000
_cell.length_b   1.000
_cell.length_c   1.000
_cell.angle_alpha   90.00
_cell.angle_beta   90.00
_cell.angle_gamma   90.00
#
_symmetry.space_group_name_H-M   'P 1'
#
loop_
_entity.id
_entity.type
_entity.pdbx_description
1 polymer ?
#
loop_
_entity_poly.entity_id
_entity_poly.type
_entity_poly.pdbx_seq_one_letter_code
_entity_poly.pdbx_strand_id
1 'polypeptide(L)' 'MKKLKCKILGHTLTKTSKEHEMVKEYKCTRCGKEFTKNGYGKLVILDSYWKENNENLRAFYTV' A
#
# COMPACT_ATOMS: atom_id res chain seq x y z
N MET A 1 17.44 7.27 11.41
CA MET A 1 16.64 6.84 12.59
C MET A 1 15.19 6.44 12.29
N LYS A 2 14.44 7.12 11.39
CA LYS A 2 13.01 6.83 11.11
C LYS A 2 12.70 5.39 10.65
N LYS A 3 13.60 4.78 9.86
CA LYS A 3 13.47 3.39 9.37
C LYS A 3 13.62 2.35 10.48
N LEU A 4 14.47 2.60 11.48
CA LEU A 4 14.74 1.67 12.59
C LEU A 4 13.54 1.56 13.53
N LYS A 5 12.87 2.69 13.82
CA LYS A 5 11.65 2.72 14.64
C LYS A 5 10.52 1.85 14.07
N CYS A 6 10.36 1.81 12.75
CA CYS A 6 9.33 0.99 12.11
C CYS A 6 9.63 -0.52 12.19
N LYS A 7 10.90 -0.91 12.29
CA LYS A 7 11.31 -2.31 12.44
C LYS A 7 10.93 -2.87 13.83
N ILE A 8 10.91 -2.01 14.85
CA ILE A 8 10.64 -2.39 16.24
C ILE A 8 9.17 -2.14 16.62
N LEU A 9 8.62 -0.99 16.27
CA LEU A 9 7.27 -0.55 16.68
C LEU A 9 6.20 -0.78 15.60
N GLY A 10 6.57 -1.38 14.47
CA GLY A 10 5.71 -1.50 13.31
C GLY A 10 5.46 -0.17 12.58
N HIS A 11 4.75 -0.28 11.46
CA HIS A 11 4.38 0.84 10.62
C HIS A 11 3.05 1.44 11.07
N THR A 12 3.01 2.76 11.27
CA THR A 12 1.75 3.52 11.37
C THR A 12 1.32 3.89 9.96
N LEU A 13 0.22 3.32 9.49
CA LEU A 13 -0.25 3.43 8.11
C LEU A 13 -1.48 4.34 8.03
N THR A 14 -1.50 5.19 7.00
CA THR A 14 -2.66 5.98 6.60
C THR A 14 -3.08 5.53 5.21
N LYS A 15 -4.38 5.29 5.00
CA LYS A 15 -4.91 4.91 3.66
C LYS A 15 -4.71 6.07 2.69
N THR A 16 -4.19 5.79 1.50
CA THR A 16 -3.98 6.77 0.41
C THR A 16 -4.90 6.54 -0.78
N SER A 17 -5.38 5.31 -0.96
CA SER A 17 -6.43 4.97 -1.93
C SER A 17 -7.79 5.58 -1.56
N LYS A 18 -8.65 5.83 -2.56
CA LYS A 18 -10.02 6.33 -2.33
C LYS A 18 -10.89 5.29 -1.62
N GLU A 19 -12.01 5.73 -1.03
CA GLU A 19 -12.86 4.88 -0.18
C GLU A 19 -13.46 3.69 -0.95
N HIS A 20 -13.89 3.93 -2.20
CA HIS A 20 -14.53 2.94 -3.08
C HIS A 20 -13.57 2.20 -4.03
N GLU A 21 -12.24 2.36 -3.87
CA GLU A 21 -11.28 1.59 -4.67
C GLU A 21 -11.14 0.15 -4.16
N MET A 22 -11.18 -0.80 -5.10
CA MET A 22 -10.84 -2.21 -4.86
C MET A 22 -9.41 -2.37 -4.34
N VAL A 23 -8.52 -1.51 -4.82
CA VAL A 23 -7.12 -1.44 -4.40
C VAL A 23 -7.01 -0.70 -3.08
N LYS A 24 -6.25 -1.27 -2.14
CA LYS A 24 -5.98 -0.65 -0.84
C LYS A 24 -4.51 -0.28 -0.71
N GLU A 25 -4.20 0.98 -1.00
CA GLU A 25 -2.87 1.57 -0.81
C GLU A 25 -2.79 2.37 0.50
N TYR A 26 -1.60 2.37 1.09
CA TYR A 26 -1.29 3.02 2.36
C TYR A 26 0.09 3.65 2.33
N LYS A 27 0.27 4.70 3.13
CA LYS A 27 1.58 5.32 3.38
C LYS A 27 1.90 5.32 4.86
N CYS A 28 3.13 4.95 5.20
CA CYS A 28 3.57 5.02 6.58
C CYS A 28 3.94 6.47 6.96
N THR A 29 3.27 7.02 7.98
CA THR A 29 3.52 8.39 8.45
C THR A 29 4.91 8.58 9.07
N ARG A 30 5.52 7.50 9.55
CA ARG A 30 6.84 7.51 10.22
C ARG A 30 8.01 7.45 9.23
N CYS A 31 7.96 6.53 8.26
CA CYS A 31 9.07 6.27 7.35
C CYS A 31 8.81 6.59 5.88
N GLY A 32 7.57 6.96 5.53
CA GLY A 32 7.17 7.34 4.18
C GLY A 32 7.03 6.19 3.20
N LYS A 33 7.33 4.94 3.60
CA LYS A 33 7.14 3.77 2.74
C LYS A 33 5.67 3.58 2.39
N GLU A 34 5.43 3.17 1.16
CA GLU A 34 4.11 2.86 0.62
C GLU A 34 3.87 1.36 0.66
N PHE A 35 2.62 0.97 0.88
CA PHE A 35 2.20 -0.41 1.05
C PHE A 35 0.87 -0.64 0.33
N THR A 36 0.61 -1.88 -0.07
CA THR A 36 -0.69 -2.34 -0.56
C THR A 36 -1.06 -3.66 0.11
N LYS A 37 -2.32 -4.09 -0.02
CA LYS A 37 -2.72 -5.46 0.28
C LYS A 37 -2.74 -6.28 -1.00
N ASN A 38 -2.08 -7.44 -0.99
CA ASN A 38 -2.17 -8.39 -2.10
C ASN A 38 -3.53 -9.15 -2.09
N GLY A 39 -3.75 -10.03 -3.07
CA GLY A 39 -4.98 -10.82 -3.18
C GLY A 39 -5.29 -11.73 -1.99
N TYR A 40 -4.30 -12.05 -1.16
CA TYR A 40 -4.47 -12.82 0.09
C TYR A 40 -4.66 -11.92 1.32
N GLY A 41 -4.80 -10.60 1.14
CA GLY A 41 -4.96 -9.63 2.21
C GLY A 41 -3.68 -9.28 2.97
N LYS A 42 -2.52 -9.82 2.58
CA LYS A 42 -1.22 -9.55 3.21
C LYS A 42 -0.72 -8.16 2.82
N LEU A 43 -0.24 -7.41 3.81
CA LEU A 43 0.40 -6.12 3.59
C LEU A 43 1.79 -6.34 2.96
N VAL A 44 2.01 -5.75 1.79
CA VAL A 44 3.26 -5.81 1.02
C VAL A 44 3.70 -4.40 0.65
N ILE A 45 4.98 -4.22 0.31
CA ILE A 45 5.51 -2.92 -0.13
C ILE A 45 4.89 -2.58 -1.49
N LEU A 46 4.47 -1.34 -1.67
CA LEU A 46 4.01 -0.82 -2.96
C LEU A 46 5.22 -0.41 -3.82
N ASP A 47 5.92 -1.42 -4.32
CA ASP A 47 7.00 -1.25 -5.31
C ASP A 47 6.43 -1.07 -6.73
N SER A 48 7.30 -0.98 -7.74
CA SER A 48 6.87 -0.77 -9.14
C SER A 48 5.96 -1.89 -9.65
N TYR A 49 6.23 -3.14 -9.27
CA TYR A 49 5.41 -4.28 -9.65
C TYR A 49 3.99 -4.15 -9.09
N TRP A 50 3.87 -3.83 -7.80
CA TRP A 50 2.56 -3.66 -7.18
C TRP A 50 1.81 -2.42 -7.69
N LYS A 51 2.51 -1.35 -8.07
CA LYS A 51 1.90 -0.17 -8.72
C LYS A 51 1.26 -0.55 -10.05
N GLU A 52 2.00 -1.21 -10.92
CA GLU A 52 1.51 -1.70 -12.21
C GLU A 52 0.33 -2.68 -12.03
N ASN A 53 0.46 -3.66 -11.13
CA ASN A 53 -0.62 -4.60 -10.82
C ASN A 53 -1.91 -3.88 -10.35
N ASN A 54 -1.78 -2.89 -9.48
CA ASN A 54 -2.92 -2.12 -8.98
C ASN A 54 -3.57 -1.27 -10.09
N GLU A 55 -2.78 -0.68 -10.98
CA GLU A 55 -3.27 0.06 -12.14
C GLU A 55 -4.04 -0.84 -13.10
N ASN A 56 -3.51 -2.03 -13.41
CA ASN A 56 -4.21 -3.04 -14.21
C ASN A 56 -5.54 -3.47 -13.57
N LEU A 57 -5.56 -3.66 -12.24
CA LEU A 57 -6.79 -4.00 -11.52
C LEU A 57 -7.82 -2.87 -11.60
N ARG A 58 -7.40 -1.60 -11.44
CA ARG A 58 -8.29 -0.44 -11.59
C ARG A 58 -8.88 -0.38 -13.01
N ALA A 59 -8.05 -0.57 -14.03
CA ALA A 59 -8.50 -0.60 -15.42
C ALA A 59 -9.55 -1.70 -15.67
N PHE A 60 -9.35 -2.89 -15.08
CA PHE A 60 -10.29 -4.02 -15.22
C PHE A 60 -11.69 -3.74 -14.64
N TYR A 61 -11.78 -2.99 -13.54
CA TYR A 61 -13.07 -2.70 -12.87
C TYR A 61 -13.72 -1.37 -13.26
N THR A 62 -13.12 -0.58 -14.16
CA THR A 62 -13.68 0.70 -14.63
C THR A 62 -14.39 0.56 -15.99
N VAL A 63 -14.83 -0.66 -16.34
CA VAL A 63 -15.62 -0.96 -17.54
C VAL A 63 -17.09 -0.63 -17.31
#